data_AF-A0A6B3F9R6-F1
#
_entry.id   AF-A0A6B3F9R6-F1
#
_cell.length_a   1.000
_cell.length_b   1.000
_cell.length_c   1.000
_cell.angle_alpha   90.00
_cell.angle_beta   90.00
_cell.angle_gamma   90.00
#
_symmetry.space_group_name_H-M   'P 1'
#
loop_
_entity.id
_entity.type
_entity.pdbx_description
1 polymer ?
#
loop_
_entity_poly.entity_id
_entity_poly.type
_entity_poly.pdbx_seq_one_letter_code
_entity_poly.pdbx_strand_id
1 'polypeptide(L)'
;KASVAGRKWAARRRDAAGTAEAEVVGTGEVPAELRESLLLVPLVTKGEVVGREPMSAARDRHKAALEGLPLSAKQLSRGEP
;
A
#
# COMPACT_ATOMS: atom_id res chain seq x y z
N LYS A 1 14.10 -7.58 -19.87
CA LYS A 1 13.46 -7.05 -18.65
C LYS A 1 14.39 -7.32 -17.48
N ALA A 2 14.94 -6.28 -16.84
CA ALA A 2 15.84 -6.46 -15.70
C ALA A 2 15.02 -6.57 -14.41
N SER A 3 15.33 -7.55 -13.56
CA SER A 3 14.85 -7.59 -12.18
C SER A 3 15.89 -6.97 -11.25
N VAL A 4 15.42 -6.31 -10.20
CA VAL A 4 16.29 -5.84 -9.12
C VAL A 4 16.34 -6.95 -8.06
N ALA A 5 17.52 -7.40 -7.66
CA ALA A 5 17.69 -8.44 -6.65
C ALA A 5 17.45 -7.92 -5.21
N GLY A 6 17.37 -8.81 -4.22
CA GLY A 6 17.24 -8.46 -2.80
C GLY A 6 15.80 -8.36 -2.27
N ARG A 7 15.66 -8.46 -0.93
CA ARG A 7 14.36 -8.36 -0.23
C ARG A 7 13.72 -7.01 -0.51
N LYS A 8 12.49 -7.03 -1.03
CA LYS A 8 11.73 -5.84 -1.39
C LYS A 8 10.90 -5.34 -0.23
N TRP A 9 10.77 -4.03 -0.17
CA TRP A 9 9.70 -3.34 0.54
C TRP A 9 8.90 -2.52 -0.48
N ALA A 10 7.65 -2.21 -0.14
CA ALA A 10 6.83 -1.27 -0.90
C ALA A 10 6.12 -0.33 0.07
N ALA A 11 6.00 0.94 -0.30
CA ALA A 11 5.35 1.97 0.50
C ALA A 11 4.56 2.93 -0.39
N ARG A 12 3.45 3.43 0.13
CA ARG A 12 2.63 4.45 -0.54
C ARG A 12 3.12 5.83 -0.16
N ARG A 13 3.80 6.52 -1.08
CA ARG A 13 4.15 7.92 -0.89
C ARG A 13 2.91 8.79 -1.09
N ARG A 14 2.75 9.77 -0.21
CA ARG A 14 1.72 10.79 -0.27
C ARG A 14 2.33 12.15 -0.57
N ASP A 15 1.59 13.01 -1.24
CA ASP A 15 1.97 14.41 -1.43
C ASP A 15 1.76 15.23 -0.14
N ALA A 16 2.05 16.53 -0.20
CA ALA A 16 1.88 17.45 0.93
C ALA A 16 0.42 17.61 1.39
N ALA A 17 -0.56 17.26 0.56
CA ALA A 17 -1.98 17.26 0.90
C ALA A 17 -2.44 15.90 1.46
N GLY A 18 -1.54 14.92 1.57
CA GLY A 18 -1.86 13.57 2.05
C GLY A 18 -2.47 12.66 0.99
N THR A 19 -2.50 13.07 -0.28
CA THR A 19 -3.02 12.27 -1.39
C THR A 19 -1.97 11.27 -1.86
N ALA A 20 -2.37 10.04 -2.13
CA ALA A 20 -1.50 9.01 -2.69
C ALA A 20 -0.94 9.45 -4.04
N GLU A 21 0.38 9.59 -4.12
CA GLU A 21 1.08 10.07 -5.32
C GLU A 21 1.75 8.90 -6.07
N ALA A 22 2.42 8.00 -5.34
CA ALA A 22 3.14 6.89 -5.95
C ALA A 22 3.28 5.69 -4.99
N GLU A 23 3.36 4.50 -5.58
CA GLU A 23 3.88 3.32 -4.88
C GLU A 23 5.39 3.22 -5.12
N VAL A 24 6.17 3.32 -4.06
CA VAL A 24 7.63 3.23 -4.09
C VAL A 24 8.03 1.81 -3.73
N VAL A 25 8.84 1.19 -4.58
CA VAL A 25 9.40 -0.14 -4.33
C VAL A 25 10.91 -0.01 -4.19
N GLY A 26 11.45 -0.55 -3.10
CA GLY A 26 12.88 -0.48 -2.80
C GLY A 26 13.43 -1.77 -2.21
N THR A 27 14.73 -1.76 -1.96
CA THR A 27 15.50 -2.83 -1.31
C THR A 27 16.36 -2.24 -0.20
N GLY A 28 16.76 -3.06 0.77
CA GLY A 28 17.57 -2.59 1.89
C GLY A 28 16.72 -1.89 2.94
N GLU A 29 17.26 -0.83 3.54
CA GLU A 29 16.55 -0.07 4.57
C GLU A 29 15.37 0.72 3.99
N VAL A 30 14.29 0.82 4.77
CA VAL A 30 13.13 1.65 4.44
C VAL A 30 13.42 3.08 4.94
N PRO A 31 13.38 4.10 4.05
CA PRO A 31 13.49 5.50 4.45
C PRO A 31 12.48 5.84 5.54
N ALA A 32 12.89 6.64 6.52
CA ALA A 32 12.09 6.91 7.72
C ALA A 32 10.72 7.49 7.39
N GLU A 33 10.65 8.37 6.39
CA GLU A 33 9.46 9.03 5.89
C GLU A 33 8.46 8.08 5.21
N LEU A 34 8.87 6.85 4.87
CA LEU A 34 8.01 5.83 4.23
C LEU A 34 7.61 4.70 5.18
N ARG A 35 8.10 4.68 6.42
CA ARG A 35 7.86 3.55 7.35
C ARG A 35 6.38 3.38 7.70
N GLU A 36 5.69 4.49 7.95
CA GLU A 36 4.26 4.51 8.30
C GLU A 36 3.33 4.23 7.10
N SER A 37 3.88 4.19 5.88
CA SER A 37 3.11 3.93 4.66
C SER A 37 3.50 2.64 3.95
N LEU A 38 4.20 1.74 4.65
CA LEU A 38 4.51 0.41 4.15
C LEU A 38 3.24 -0.37 3.78
N LEU A 39 3.27 -0.99 2.60
CA LEU A 39 2.17 -1.79 2.07
C LEU A 39 2.25 -3.25 2.49
N LEU A 40 3.46 -3.75 2.79
CA LEU A 40 3.67 -5.14 3.19
C LEU A 40 3.59 -5.24 4.71
N VAL A 41 2.69 -6.10 5.19
CA VAL A 41 2.55 -6.45 6.62
C VAL A 41 2.81 -7.94 6.82
N PRO A 42 3.32 -8.36 8.00
CA PRO A 42 3.50 -9.77 8.30
C PRO A 42 2.13 -10.44 8.45
N LEU A 43 1.88 -11.50 7.67
CA LEU A 43 0.70 -12.35 7.83
C LEU A 43 1.04 -13.65 8.57
N VAL A 44 2.26 -14.15 8.37
CA VAL A 44 2.81 -15.34 9.01
C VAL A 44 4.24 -15.06 9.45
N THR A 45 4.62 -15.49 10.66
CA THR A 45 5.98 -15.40 11.18
C THR A 45 6.37 -16.74 11.79
N LYS A 46 7.46 -17.35 11.32
CA LYS A 46 7.96 -18.65 11.82
C LYS A 46 6.91 -19.78 11.83
N GLY A 47 6.01 -19.79 10.85
CA GLY A 47 4.92 -20.78 10.75
C GLY A 47 3.63 -20.39 11.46
N GLU A 48 3.64 -19.34 12.28
CA GLU A 48 2.45 -18.87 13.02
C GLU A 48 1.74 -17.75 12.29
N VAL A 49 0.40 -17.80 12.25
CA VAL A 49 -0.43 -16.74 11.66
C VAL A 49 -0.50 -15.55 12.61
N VAL A 50 0.04 -14.41 12.20
CA VAL A 50 0.10 -13.17 13.01
C VAL A 50 -0.75 -12.02 12.46
N GLY A 51 -1.24 -12.13 11.22
CA GLY A 51 -2.01 -11.06 10.54
C GLY A 51 -3.53 -11.25 10.53
N ARG A 52 -4.09 -12.09 11.41
CA ARG A 52 -5.53 -12.33 11.43
C ARG A 52 -6.26 -11.09 11.96
N GLU A 53 -7.23 -10.60 11.20
CA GLU A 53 -8.03 -9.41 11.55
C GLU A 53 -9.54 -9.71 11.33
N PRO A 54 -10.44 -9.00 12.04
CA PRO A 54 -11.87 -9.08 11.75
C PRO A 54 -12.19 -8.43 10.40
N MET A 55 -13.31 -8.85 9.79
CA MET A 55 -13.76 -8.30 8.50
C MET A 55 -14.00 -6.78 8.55
N SER A 56 -14.39 -6.22 9.70
CA SER A 56 -14.53 -4.79 9.90
C SER A 56 -13.21 -4.04 9.65
N ALA A 57 -12.10 -4.52 10.22
CA ALA A 57 -10.78 -3.92 10.04
C ALA A 57 -10.36 -3.91 8.55
N ALA A 58 -10.61 -5.00 7.83
CA ALA A 58 -10.35 -5.07 6.39
C ALA A 58 -11.17 -4.03 5.60
N ARG A 59 -12.46 -3.85 5.96
CA ARG A 59 -13.34 -2.84 5.35
C ARG A 59 -12.88 -1.41 5.66
N ASP A 60 -12.48 -1.15 6.90
CA ASP A 60 -12.02 0.17 7.33
C ASP A 60 -10.71 0.54 6.62
N ARG A 61 -9.77 -0.41 6.51
CA ARG A 61 -8.55 -0.23 5.71
C ARG A 61 -8.86 0.05 4.24
N HIS A 62 -9.82 -0.66 3.65
CA HIS A 62 -10.23 -0.42 2.26
C HIS A 62 -10.81 0.99 2.07
N LYS A 63 -11.70 1.43 2.96
CA LYS A 63 -12.25 2.79 2.93
C LYS A 63 -11.16 3.85 3.06
N ALA A 64 -10.29 3.71 4.06
CA ALA A 64 -9.16 4.62 4.27
C ALA A 64 -8.22 4.67 3.05
N ALA A 65 -7.99 3.53 2.40
CA ALA A 65 -7.19 3.48 1.18
C ALA A 65 -7.83 4.25 0.02
N LEU A 66 -9.15 4.13 -0.16
CA LEU A 66 -9.91 4.88 -1.18
C LEU A 66 -9.99 6.36 -0.87
N GLU A 67 -10.19 6.73 0.40
CA GLU A 67 -10.26 8.13 0.84
C GLU A 67 -8.98 8.89 0.50
N GLY A 68 -7.82 8.25 0.65
CA GLY A 68 -6.52 8.83 0.32
C GLY A 68 -6.15 8.87 -1.17
N LEU A 69 -7.01 8.46 -2.09
CA LEU A 69 -6.74 8.50 -3.54
C LEU A 69 -7.13 9.85 -4.17
N PRO A 70 -6.44 10.28 -5.25
CA PRO A 70 -6.84 11.46 -6.02
C PRO A 70 -8.24 11.26 -6.63
N LEU A 71 -8.95 12.37 -6.88
CA LEU A 71 -10.32 12.32 -7.42
C LEU A 71 -10.41 11.55 -8.74
N SER A 72 -9.40 11.69 -9.61
CA SER A 72 -9.31 10.97 -10.89
C SER A 72 -9.30 9.45 -10.72
N ALA A 73 -8.73 8.93 -9.62
CA ALA A 73 -8.71 7.49 -9.35
C ALA A 73 -10.08 6.92 -8.91
N LYS A 74 -11.05 7.79 -8.58
CA LYS A 74 -12.44 7.42 -8.26
C LYS A 74 -13.37 7.57 -9.47
N GLN A 75 -12.87 8.12 -10.58
CA GLN A 75 -13.67 8.27 -11.78
C GLN A 75 -13.82 6.90 -12.45
N LEU A 76 -15.06 6.54 -12.72
CA LEU A 76 -15.37 5.42 -13.60
C LEU A 76 -15.44 6.00 -15.02
N SER A 77 -14.65 5.46 -15.95
CA SER A 77 -14.90 5.73 -17.36
C SER A 77 -16.29 5.19 -17.72
N ARG A 78 -16.97 5.81 -18.69
CA ARG A 78 -18.08 5.11 -19.36
C ARG A 78 -17.47 3.83 -19.93
N GLY A 79 -17.94 2.67 -19.46
CA GLY A 79 -17.63 1.40 -20.10
C GLY A 79 -18.34 1.41 -21.45
N GLU A 80 -17.67 1.91 -22.49
CA GLU A 80 -18.13 1.67 -23.86
C GLU A 80 -17.92 0.18 -24.16
N PRO A 81 -18.91 -0.50 -24.77
CA PRO A 81 -18.85 -1.93 -25.06
C PRO A 81 -17.72 -2.31 -26.03
#